data_AF-A0A5N6ANG6-F1
#
_entry.id   AF-A0A5N6ANG6-F1
#
_cell.length_a   1.000
_cell.length_b   1.000
_cell.length_c   1.000
_cell.angle_alpha   90.00
_cell.angle_beta   90.00
_cell.angle_gamma   90.00
#
_symmetry.space_group_name_H-M   'P 1'
#
loop_
_entity.id
_entity.type
_entity.pdbx_description
1 polymer ?
#
loop_
_entity_poly.entity_id
_entity_poly.type
_entity_poly.pdbx_seq_one_letter_code
_entity_poly.pdbx_strand_id
1 'polypeptide(L)'
;MMHARKRVLSRLAATAVATGLFAGGALAAAGPAAADELNPRSGGATAVLDGLRVSDAVDVTYNGSTNTYGAGLFYLTAEDGGTLKTYCIDFATGAQSGAQYKETGWESSTLHGNPDAGKIHWILQNSYPVVNDLATLAEQAGAESLDEEQAAAGTQAAIWELSDGVDAVPQNENAAKLADWLLANAGDVAEPGASLELTPPQVSGQPGQIIGPVTVNTSADSVFVAPDASAAEQGVTIVDVNGEYITEDQPVSNGTELYFSVPEDAADGSASLTATATSQVPVGRAFTGIDTRTQTMILAGSSDSSVTAGASVSWAAPGQPAVAVNAVEKCAEGGVEITATNEGDVPFTFELDGESYEIAAGESQAVVVPVENGQAYEITIENAIEGAEPWVFSGVLDCETGDDGGQEQIDENEPAPASTGGESDSDTDLAETGSSGGNPALIGGIAVALLVVGAGVVLFIRRRSTTAGE
;
A
#
# COMPACT_ATOMS: atom_id res chain seq x y z
N MET A 1 -68.80 -40.58 40.35
CA MET A 1 -68.90 -39.69 41.53
C MET A 1 -67.57 -38.96 41.62
N MET A 2 -67.41 -37.65 41.70
CA MET A 2 -68.29 -36.50 41.81
C MET A 2 -67.46 -35.27 41.39
N HIS A 3 -68.08 -34.39 40.58
CA HIS A 3 -67.94 -32.91 40.57
C HIS A 3 -66.60 -32.27 40.13
N ALA A 4 -66.56 -31.15 39.41
CA ALA A 4 -67.57 -30.34 38.74
C ALA A 4 -66.90 -29.30 37.80
N ARG A 5 -67.59 -29.00 36.69
CA ARG A 5 -67.74 -27.73 35.96
C ARG A 5 -66.83 -26.55 36.34
N LYS A 6 -66.33 -25.85 35.31
CA LYS A 6 -66.91 -24.57 34.81
C LYS A 6 -66.33 -24.10 33.48
N ARG A 7 -67.23 -23.57 32.64
CA ARG A 7 -66.97 -22.79 31.42
C ARG A 7 -66.43 -21.40 31.79
N VAL A 8 -65.78 -20.70 30.84
CA VAL A 8 -66.20 -19.38 30.30
C VAL A 8 -65.17 -18.85 29.28
N LEU A 9 -65.73 -18.11 28.31
CA LEU A 9 -65.18 -17.52 27.10
C LEU A 9 -64.10 -16.43 27.27
N SER A 10 -63.45 -16.18 26.12
CA SER A 10 -63.01 -14.88 25.57
C SER A 10 -61.71 -14.26 26.10
N ARG A 11 -60.73 -14.10 25.19
CA ARG A 11 -60.42 -12.82 24.53
C ARG A 11 -59.27 -13.03 23.52
N LEU A 12 -59.56 -12.74 22.25
CA LEU A 12 -58.54 -12.42 21.26
C LEU A 12 -57.83 -11.15 21.72
N ALA A 13 -56.52 -11.22 21.92
CA ALA A 13 -55.65 -10.07 22.04
C ALA A 13 -54.69 -10.10 20.86
N ALA A 14 -54.91 -9.19 19.92
CA ALA A 14 -53.98 -8.86 18.86
C ALA A 14 -52.70 -8.32 19.49
N THR A 15 -51.57 -8.98 19.24
CA THR A 15 -50.24 -8.44 19.49
C THR A 15 -49.62 -8.18 18.12
N ALA A 16 -49.68 -6.91 17.71
CA ALA A 16 -48.87 -6.41 16.60
C ALA A 16 -47.41 -6.47 17.05
N VAL A 17 -46.66 -7.43 16.53
CA VAL A 17 -45.20 -7.41 16.62
C VAL A 17 -44.74 -6.47 15.51
N ALA A 18 -44.34 -5.26 15.91
CA ALA A 18 -43.59 -4.37 15.06
C ALA A 18 -42.24 -5.03 14.77
N THR A 19 -42.08 -5.63 13.59
CA THR A 19 -40.79 -5.95 13.00
C THR A 19 -40.10 -4.63 12.67
N GLY A 20 -39.39 -4.09 13.66
CA GLY A 20 -38.46 -2.99 13.46
C GLY A 20 -37.33 -3.47 12.56
N LEU A 21 -37.31 -2.93 11.35
CA LEU A 21 -36.23 -3.00 10.38
C LEU A 21 -34.97 -2.42 11.04
N PHE A 22 -34.05 -3.29 11.49
CA PHE A 22 -32.66 -2.87 11.66
C PHE A 22 -32.00 -3.04 10.29
N ALA A 23 -32.14 -2.00 9.46
CA ALA A 23 -31.16 -1.71 8.42
C ALA A 23 -29.89 -1.22 9.12
N GLY A 24 -29.16 -2.15 9.72
CA GLY A 24 -27.78 -1.94 10.10
C GLY A 24 -26.95 -2.48 8.95
N GLY A 25 -26.53 -1.59 8.05
CA GLY A 25 -25.55 -1.92 7.03
C GLY A 25 -24.35 -2.55 7.72
N ALA A 26 -24.10 -3.82 7.43
CA ALA A 26 -22.79 -4.37 7.62
C ALA A 26 -21.92 -3.60 6.63
N LEU A 27 -21.10 -2.67 7.14
CA LEU A 27 -19.89 -2.29 6.42
C LEU A 27 -19.09 -3.58 6.32
N ALA A 28 -19.22 -4.27 5.19
CA ALA A 28 -18.25 -5.25 4.77
C ALA A 28 -16.95 -4.45 4.63
N ALA A 29 -16.07 -4.55 5.62
CA ALA A 29 -14.72 -4.09 5.46
C ALA A 29 -14.13 -4.95 4.33
N ALA A 30 -13.97 -4.34 3.15
CA ALA A 30 -13.26 -4.96 2.04
C ALA A 30 -11.90 -5.42 2.59
N GLY A 31 -11.59 -6.71 2.42
CA GLY A 31 -10.30 -7.25 2.86
C GLY A 31 -9.14 -6.57 2.12
N PRO A 32 -7.90 -6.68 2.63
CA PRO A 32 -6.71 -6.06 2.01
C PRO A 32 -6.54 -6.43 0.52
N ALA A 33 -7.02 -7.61 0.09
CA ALA A 33 -7.02 -8.04 -1.31
C ALA A 33 -7.84 -7.14 -2.23
N ALA A 34 -9.07 -6.77 -1.83
CA ALA A 34 -9.94 -5.91 -2.61
C ALA A 34 -9.46 -4.46 -2.63
N ALA A 35 -8.65 -4.05 -1.64
CA ALA A 35 -8.00 -2.74 -1.62
C ALA A 35 -6.80 -2.66 -2.57
N ASP A 36 -6.10 -3.78 -2.80
CA ASP A 36 -4.91 -3.83 -3.66
C ASP A 36 -5.26 -3.89 -5.16
N GLU A 37 -6.40 -4.50 -5.52
CA GLU A 37 -6.90 -4.60 -6.90
C GLU A 37 -7.42 -3.29 -7.49
N LEU A 38 -7.86 -2.39 -6.61
CA LEU A 38 -8.35 -1.05 -6.95
C LEU A 38 -7.30 0.02 -6.62
N ASN A 39 -6.08 -0.40 -6.29
CA ASN A 39 -4.95 0.49 -6.16
C ASN A 39 -4.29 0.66 -7.54
N PRO A 40 -4.04 1.89 -8.00
CA PRO A 40 -3.26 2.15 -9.23
C PRO A 40 -1.82 1.63 -9.21
N ARG A 41 -1.36 1.12 -8.07
CA ARG A 41 -0.09 0.44 -7.84
C ARG A 41 -0.39 -0.99 -7.39
N SER A 42 -0.33 -1.94 -8.33
CA SER A 42 -0.66 -3.35 -8.10
C SER A 42 0.43 -4.09 -7.31
N GLY A 43 0.11 -4.55 -6.10
CA GLY A 43 1.02 -5.38 -5.30
C GLY A 43 2.20 -4.65 -4.66
N GLY A 44 3.17 -5.40 -4.16
CA GLY A 44 4.36 -4.89 -3.50
C GLY A 44 4.18 -4.59 -2.02
N ALA A 45 5.28 -4.27 -1.35
CA ALA A 45 5.29 -4.01 0.08
C ALA A 45 4.57 -2.71 0.47
N THR A 46 3.87 -2.74 1.61
CA THR A 46 3.36 -1.55 2.32
C THR A 46 4.13 -1.35 3.61
N ALA A 47 4.37 -0.09 3.98
CA ALA A 47 5.04 0.22 5.24
C ALA A 47 4.71 1.62 5.75
N VAL A 48 4.88 1.85 7.05
CA VAL A 48 4.64 3.14 7.71
C VAL A 48 5.97 3.77 8.08
N LEU A 49 6.11 5.08 7.89
CA LEU A 49 7.33 5.81 8.25
C LEU A 49 7.56 5.87 9.76
N ASP A 50 8.71 5.33 10.19
CA ASP A 50 9.25 5.50 11.55
C ASP A 50 10.13 6.74 11.69
N GLY A 51 10.73 7.20 10.59
CA GLY A 51 11.57 8.40 10.51
C GLY A 51 13.05 8.12 10.23
N LEU A 52 13.86 9.19 10.23
CA LEU A 52 15.32 9.14 10.06
C LEU A 52 15.98 8.56 11.32
N ARG A 53 16.82 7.53 11.17
CA ARG A 53 17.40 6.80 12.33
C ARG A 53 18.92 6.79 12.37
N VAL A 54 19.58 6.69 11.21
CA VAL A 54 21.03 6.65 11.09
C VAL A 54 21.42 7.76 10.12
N SER A 55 22.02 8.83 10.63
CA SER A 55 22.24 10.04 9.86
C SER A 55 23.38 10.89 10.42
N ASP A 56 23.99 11.68 9.55
CA ASP A 56 24.93 12.75 9.89
C ASP A 56 24.54 14.03 9.10
N ALA A 57 25.23 15.14 9.38
CA ALA A 57 24.95 16.45 8.78
C ALA A 57 25.49 16.58 7.35
N VAL A 58 24.66 17.07 6.45
CA VAL A 58 25.00 17.40 5.05
C VAL A 58 24.58 18.82 4.75
N ASP A 59 25.50 19.61 4.22
CA ASP A 59 25.22 20.94 3.68
C ASP A 59 24.70 20.78 2.25
N VAL A 60 23.48 21.26 2.00
CA VAL A 60 22.85 21.18 0.68
C VAL A 60 22.62 22.58 0.13
N THR A 61 23.14 22.84 -1.07
CA THR A 61 22.86 24.06 -1.83
C THR A 61 21.67 23.84 -2.76
N TYR A 62 20.55 24.46 -2.42
CA TYR A 62 19.32 24.43 -3.21
C TYR A 62 18.78 25.85 -3.41
N ASN A 63 18.35 26.18 -4.64
CA ASN A 63 17.86 27.52 -5.00
C ASN A 63 18.80 28.67 -4.60
N GLY A 64 20.11 28.44 -4.66
CA GLY A 64 21.16 29.42 -4.36
C GLY A 64 21.39 29.71 -2.88
N SER A 65 20.79 28.93 -1.98
CA SER A 65 21.05 28.98 -0.53
C SER A 65 21.60 27.64 -0.05
N THR A 66 22.57 27.69 0.86
CA THR A 66 23.15 26.51 1.49
C THR A 66 22.63 26.41 2.91
N ASN A 67 22.00 25.28 3.25
CA ASN A 67 21.56 24.98 4.62
C ASN A 67 21.98 23.56 5.00
N THR A 68 21.96 23.25 6.29
CA THR A 68 22.37 21.95 6.83
C THR A 68 21.14 21.09 7.13
N TYR A 69 21.23 19.81 6.75
CA TYR A 69 20.15 18.84 6.88
C TYR A 69 20.66 17.53 7.48
N GLY A 70 19.78 16.79 8.14
CA GLY A 70 20.06 15.41 8.54
C GLY A 70 19.91 14.51 7.32
N ALA A 71 20.96 13.76 6.99
CA ALA A 71 20.99 12.91 5.80
C ALA A 71 21.35 11.47 6.17
N GLY A 72 20.59 10.50 5.70
CA GLY A 72 20.87 9.09 5.97
C GLY A 72 19.65 8.19 5.81
N LEU A 73 19.60 7.12 6.60
CA LEU A 73 18.59 6.07 6.48
C LEU A 73 17.30 6.39 7.23
N PHE A 74 16.23 6.46 6.46
CA PHE A 74 14.87 6.39 6.95
C PHE A 74 14.46 4.94 7.16
N TYR A 75 13.63 4.72 8.17
CA TYR A 75 13.10 3.41 8.50
C TYR A 75 11.59 3.43 8.24
N LEU A 76 11.10 2.40 7.56
CA LEU A 76 9.69 2.09 7.43
C LEU A 76 9.41 0.75 8.12
N THR A 77 8.29 0.65 8.82
CA THR A 77 7.80 -0.59 9.42
C THR A 77 6.69 -1.18 8.55
N ALA A 78 6.92 -2.38 8.02
CA ALA A 78 5.93 -3.16 7.28
C ALA A 78 4.81 -3.66 8.20
N GLU A 79 3.67 -4.06 7.64
CA GLU A 79 2.50 -4.51 8.42
C GLU A 79 2.79 -5.70 9.34
N ASP A 80 3.70 -6.58 8.93
CA ASP A 80 4.14 -7.75 9.70
C ASP A 80 5.22 -7.43 10.75
N GLY A 81 5.61 -6.17 10.88
CA GLY A 81 6.65 -5.69 11.78
C GLY A 81 8.06 -5.77 11.20
N GLY A 82 8.22 -6.17 9.93
CA GLY A 82 9.50 -6.11 9.25
C GLY A 82 9.97 -4.67 9.02
N THR A 83 11.27 -4.50 8.82
CA THR A 83 11.91 -3.19 8.67
C THR A 83 12.41 -3.01 7.24
N LEU A 84 12.02 -1.90 6.63
CA LEU A 84 12.57 -1.41 5.37
C LEU A 84 13.46 -0.20 5.68
N LYS A 85 14.69 -0.21 5.17
CA LYS A 85 15.64 0.90 5.25
C LYS A 85 15.67 1.60 3.91
N THR A 86 15.45 2.91 3.90
CA THR A 86 15.33 3.71 2.68
C THR A 86 16.19 4.96 2.73
N TYR A 87 16.56 5.45 1.54
CA TYR A 87 17.07 6.81 1.35
C TYR A 87 16.00 7.68 0.68
N CYS A 88 16.11 9.00 0.85
CA CYS A 88 15.30 9.98 0.16
C CYS A 88 15.78 10.17 -1.28
N ILE A 89 14.86 10.24 -2.24
CA ILE A 89 15.11 10.59 -3.66
C ILE A 89 14.21 11.77 -4.13
N ASP A 90 13.74 12.54 -3.16
CA ASP A 90 12.91 13.73 -3.35
C ASP A 90 13.25 14.75 -2.25
N PHE A 91 14.40 15.38 -2.40
CA PHE A 91 14.95 16.31 -1.41
C PHE A 91 14.00 17.47 -1.10
N ALA A 92 13.31 17.96 -2.13
CA ALA A 92 12.48 19.15 -2.05
C ALA A 92 11.05 18.88 -1.55
N THR A 93 10.76 17.63 -1.15
CA THR A 93 9.57 17.25 -0.39
C THR A 93 9.96 16.76 1.01
N GLY A 94 9.22 17.19 2.03
CA GLY A 94 9.45 16.75 3.41
C GLY A 94 8.83 15.38 3.74
N ALA A 95 9.51 14.58 4.57
CA ALA A 95 8.94 13.34 5.10
C ALA A 95 7.76 13.62 6.06
N GLN A 96 6.62 12.99 5.82
CA GLN A 96 5.44 13.11 6.69
C GLN A 96 5.42 12.00 7.75
N SER A 97 5.50 12.38 9.02
CA SER A 97 5.50 11.45 10.15
C SER A 97 4.25 10.54 10.13
N GLY A 98 4.46 9.23 10.20
CA GLY A 98 3.39 8.24 10.16
C GLY A 98 2.70 8.06 8.81
N ALA A 99 3.23 8.64 7.72
CA ALA A 99 2.71 8.38 6.39
C ALA A 99 2.86 6.91 5.99
N GLN A 100 1.86 6.41 5.27
CA GLN A 100 1.88 5.08 4.66
C GLN A 100 2.52 5.16 3.28
N TYR A 101 3.39 4.19 3.01
CA TYR A 101 4.11 4.04 1.76
C TYR A 101 3.73 2.73 1.07
N LYS A 102 3.73 2.74 -0.25
CA LYS A 102 3.55 1.57 -1.12
C LYS A 102 4.73 1.47 -2.06
N GLU A 103 5.21 0.25 -2.27
CA GLU A 103 6.20 -0.05 -3.30
C GLU A 103 5.68 0.34 -4.69
N THR A 104 6.54 0.95 -5.50
CA THR A 104 6.24 1.32 -6.88
C THR A 104 7.48 1.17 -7.77
N GLY A 105 7.26 1.18 -9.09
CA GLY A 105 8.34 1.18 -10.07
C GLY A 105 8.91 2.58 -10.33
N TRP A 106 10.09 2.66 -10.95
CA TRP A 106 10.74 3.94 -11.25
C TRP A 106 9.87 4.83 -12.15
N GLU A 107 9.19 4.24 -13.14
CA GLU A 107 8.31 4.94 -14.07
C GLU A 107 7.08 5.59 -13.44
N SER A 108 6.71 5.20 -12.21
CA SER A 108 5.59 5.73 -11.44
C SER A 108 6.07 6.39 -10.13
N SER A 109 7.24 7.04 -10.19
CA SER A 109 7.89 7.73 -9.07
C SER A 109 8.65 8.97 -9.56
N THR A 110 9.31 9.70 -8.65
CA THR A 110 10.23 10.80 -9.00
C THR A 110 11.44 10.39 -9.83
N LEU A 111 11.72 9.08 -9.97
CA LEU A 111 12.76 8.57 -10.87
C LEU A 111 12.30 8.42 -12.32
N HIS A 112 11.03 8.68 -12.63
CA HIS A 112 10.51 8.59 -13.99
C HIS A 112 11.34 9.46 -14.95
N GLY A 113 11.92 8.83 -15.98
CA GLY A 113 12.76 9.53 -16.96
C GLY A 113 14.08 10.07 -16.42
N ASN A 114 14.45 9.79 -15.16
CA ASN A 114 15.74 10.19 -14.60
C ASN A 114 16.86 9.35 -15.24
N PRO A 115 17.81 9.96 -15.97
CA PRO A 115 18.88 9.24 -16.66
C PRO A 115 19.90 8.60 -15.70
N ASP A 116 19.93 9.01 -14.44
CA ASP A 116 20.85 8.55 -13.41
C ASP A 116 20.20 7.55 -12.42
N ALA A 117 18.94 7.15 -12.63
CA ALA A 117 18.27 6.15 -11.79
C ALA A 117 19.07 4.85 -11.63
N GLY A 118 19.72 4.40 -12.71
CA GLY A 118 20.58 3.22 -12.68
C GLY A 118 21.84 3.40 -11.83
N LYS A 119 22.39 4.62 -11.76
CA LYS A 119 23.53 4.96 -10.91
C LYS A 119 23.14 5.01 -9.44
N ILE A 120 21.97 5.55 -9.12
CA ILE A 120 21.41 5.51 -7.76
C ILE A 120 21.30 4.05 -7.31
N HIS A 121 20.76 3.17 -8.16
CA HIS A 121 20.68 1.75 -7.83
C HIS A 121 22.05 1.11 -7.62
N TRP A 122 23.05 1.47 -8.42
CA TRP A 122 24.43 1.02 -8.19
C TRP A 122 24.97 1.48 -6.83
N ILE A 123 24.73 2.74 -6.44
CA ILE A 123 25.14 3.27 -5.14
C ILE A 123 24.52 2.45 -4.01
N LEU A 124 23.22 2.14 -4.09
CA LEU A 124 22.53 1.34 -3.09
C LEU A 124 23.15 -0.06 -2.91
N GLN A 125 23.62 -0.67 -4.01
CA GLN A 125 24.27 -1.99 -3.97
C GLN A 125 25.73 -1.95 -3.49
N ASN A 126 26.41 -0.80 -3.60
CA ASN A 126 27.84 -0.65 -3.36
C ASN A 126 28.18 0.23 -2.16
N SER A 127 27.18 0.61 -1.36
CA SER A 127 27.34 1.42 -0.15
C SER A 127 26.52 0.88 1.03
N TYR A 128 26.59 1.57 2.16
CA TYR A 128 25.82 1.24 3.35
C TYR A 128 24.30 1.40 3.11
N PRO A 129 23.43 0.46 3.56
CA PRO A 129 23.72 -0.67 4.44
C PRO A 129 23.97 -2.02 3.74
N VAL A 130 23.89 -2.10 2.41
CA VAL A 130 24.18 -3.34 1.67
C VAL A 130 25.64 -3.75 1.87
N VAL A 131 26.56 -2.78 1.74
CA VAL A 131 27.96 -2.93 2.13
C VAL A 131 28.14 -2.42 3.55
N ASN A 132 28.10 -3.34 4.52
CA ASN A 132 28.27 -3.03 5.95
C ASN A 132 29.70 -3.27 6.48
N ASP A 133 30.65 -3.65 5.63
CA ASP A 133 32.06 -3.63 5.99
C ASP A 133 32.63 -2.21 5.80
N LEU A 134 32.38 -1.37 6.80
CA LEU A 134 32.73 0.06 6.74
C LEU A 134 34.23 0.31 6.65
N ALA A 135 35.07 -0.60 7.14
CA ALA A 135 36.52 -0.47 7.02
C ALA A 135 36.97 -0.64 5.56
N THR A 136 36.43 -1.65 4.88
CA THR A 136 36.69 -1.87 3.45
C THR A 136 36.09 -0.73 2.60
N LEU A 137 34.87 -0.28 2.92
CA LEU A 137 34.23 0.83 2.22
C LEU A 137 35.04 2.13 2.35
N ALA A 138 35.54 2.43 3.57
CA ALA A 138 36.39 3.59 3.80
C ALA A 138 37.69 3.52 3.01
N GLU A 139 38.35 2.35 2.96
CA GLU A 139 39.57 2.15 2.16
C GLU A 139 39.31 2.41 0.67
N GLN A 140 38.20 1.91 0.12
CA GLN A 140 37.82 2.12 -1.28
C GLN A 140 37.58 3.60 -1.59
N ALA A 141 36.89 4.30 -0.70
CA ALA A 141 36.62 5.74 -0.81
C ALA A 141 37.85 6.63 -0.55
N GLY A 142 38.95 6.09 -0.01
CA GLY A 142 40.10 6.88 0.45
C GLY A 142 39.82 7.69 1.73
N ALA A 143 38.77 7.31 2.46
CA ALA A 143 38.46 7.80 3.79
C ALA A 143 39.38 7.15 4.85
N GLU A 144 39.59 7.82 5.99
CA GLU A 144 40.39 7.24 7.08
C GLU A 144 39.60 6.17 7.85
N SER A 145 38.32 6.42 8.06
CA SER A 145 37.36 5.52 8.70
C SER A 145 35.94 5.97 8.37
N LEU A 146 34.98 5.06 8.46
CA LEU A 146 33.56 5.37 8.41
C LEU A 146 32.86 4.68 9.58
N ASP A 147 31.95 5.39 10.24
CA ASP A 147 30.88 4.79 11.04
C ASP A 147 29.56 4.74 10.24
N GLU A 148 28.52 4.16 10.82
CA GLU A 148 27.23 3.97 10.14
C GLU A 148 26.56 5.30 9.77
N GLU A 149 26.68 6.32 10.62
CA GLU A 149 26.11 7.66 10.42
C GLU A 149 26.80 8.36 9.25
N GLN A 150 28.14 8.35 9.22
CA GLN A 150 28.94 8.91 8.13
C GLN A 150 28.71 8.18 6.82
N ALA A 151 28.63 6.85 6.85
CA ALA A 151 28.37 6.06 5.65
C ALA A 151 26.96 6.32 5.10
N ALA A 152 25.95 6.43 5.98
CA ALA A 152 24.59 6.77 5.58
C ALA A 152 24.52 8.18 4.98
N ALA A 153 25.14 9.17 5.60
CA ALA A 153 25.14 10.55 5.12
C ALA A 153 25.88 10.71 3.78
N GLY A 154 27.06 10.10 3.63
CA GLY A 154 27.80 10.11 2.37
C GLY A 154 27.04 9.41 1.23
N THR A 155 26.29 8.35 1.56
CA THR A 155 25.42 7.66 0.59
C THR A 155 24.23 8.54 0.19
N GLN A 156 23.51 9.12 1.16
CA GLN A 156 22.36 10.00 0.91
C GLN A 156 22.75 11.24 0.09
N ALA A 157 23.91 11.84 0.39
CA ALA A 157 24.42 12.98 -0.36
C ALA A 157 24.64 12.64 -1.84
N ALA A 158 25.34 11.53 -2.12
CA ALA A 158 25.55 11.07 -3.49
C ALA A 158 24.22 10.72 -4.21
N ILE A 159 23.23 10.20 -3.48
CA ILE A 159 21.90 9.96 -4.05
C ILE A 159 21.23 11.28 -4.43
N TRP A 160 21.19 12.27 -3.54
CA TRP A 160 20.55 13.57 -3.82
C TRP A 160 21.19 14.32 -5.01
N GLU A 161 22.49 14.21 -5.22
CA GLU A 161 23.12 14.79 -6.42
C GLU A 161 22.59 14.15 -7.73
N LEU A 162 22.23 12.86 -7.70
CA LEU A 162 21.72 12.12 -8.87
C LEU A 162 20.19 12.17 -9.01
N SER A 163 19.44 12.16 -7.91
CA SER A 163 17.97 12.22 -7.93
C SER A 163 17.46 13.64 -8.14
N ASP A 164 18.05 14.62 -7.45
CA ASP A 164 17.51 15.98 -7.34
C ASP A 164 18.41 17.04 -8.01
N GLY A 165 19.65 16.68 -8.37
CA GLY A 165 20.61 17.61 -8.99
C GLY A 165 21.07 18.74 -8.06
N VAL A 166 20.95 18.55 -6.75
CA VAL A 166 21.44 19.48 -5.72
C VAL A 166 22.93 19.27 -5.45
N ASP A 167 23.62 20.28 -4.94
CA ASP A 167 24.99 20.15 -4.44
C ASP A 167 24.93 19.79 -2.96
N ALA A 168 25.23 18.52 -2.63
CA ALA A 168 25.06 17.94 -1.30
C ALA A 168 26.41 17.46 -0.76
N VAL A 169 26.94 18.19 0.22
CA VAL A 169 28.29 17.96 0.76
C VAL A 169 28.20 17.56 2.24
N PRO A 170 28.55 16.32 2.60
CA PRO A 170 28.66 15.94 4.02
C PRO A 170 29.65 16.83 4.77
N GLN A 171 29.27 17.28 5.97
CA GLN A 171 30.17 18.09 6.81
C GLN A 171 31.39 17.30 7.29
N ASN A 172 31.23 15.98 7.44
CA ASN A 172 32.31 15.06 7.78
C ASN A 172 33.17 14.74 6.54
N GLU A 173 34.49 14.98 6.63
CA GLU A 173 35.42 14.76 5.51
C GLU A 173 35.48 13.32 5.01
N ASN A 174 35.27 12.31 5.88
CA ASN A 174 35.24 10.91 5.46
C ASN A 174 33.95 10.56 4.73
N ALA A 175 32.81 11.08 5.19
CA ALA A 175 31.53 10.94 4.50
C ALA A 175 31.56 11.65 3.13
N ALA A 176 32.18 12.83 3.03
CA ALA A 176 32.34 13.55 1.76
C ALA A 176 33.19 12.76 0.75
N LYS A 177 34.30 12.14 1.20
CA LYS A 177 35.09 11.24 0.35
C LYS A 177 34.30 10.02 -0.13
N LEU A 178 33.43 9.47 0.72
CA LEU A 178 32.53 8.39 0.30
C LEU A 178 31.57 8.88 -0.79
N ALA A 179 30.92 10.04 -0.60
CA ALA A 179 30.02 10.62 -1.59
C ALA A 179 30.73 10.83 -2.95
N ASP A 180 31.91 11.47 -2.93
CA ASP A 180 32.74 11.69 -4.12
C ASP A 180 33.10 10.38 -4.82
N TRP A 181 33.48 9.35 -4.06
CA TRP A 181 33.83 8.05 -4.60
C TRP A 181 32.62 7.37 -5.24
N LEU A 182 31.46 7.41 -4.60
CA LEU A 182 30.22 6.84 -5.12
C LEU A 182 29.85 7.49 -6.46
N LEU A 183 29.81 8.82 -6.52
CA LEU A 183 29.50 9.58 -7.73
C LEU A 183 30.49 9.30 -8.87
N ALA A 184 31.78 9.17 -8.54
CA ALA A 184 32.81 8.90 -9.53
C ALA A 184 32.77 7.47 -10.12
N ASN A 185 32.19 6.50 -9.40
CA ASN A 185 32.20 5.09 -9.78
C ASN A 185 30.83 4.55 -10.20
N ALA A 186 29.74 5.25 -9.91
CA ALA A 186 28.40 4.78 -10.18
C ALA A 186 28.18 4.50 -11.67
N GLY A 187 27.71 3.29 -11.96
CA GLY A 187 27.36 2.83 -13.30
C GLY A 187 25.88 2.49 -13.40
N ASP A 188 25.38 2.35 -14.62
CA ASP A 188 23.96 2.06 -14.84
C ASP A 188 23.63 0.60 -14.52
N VAL A 189 22.71 0.41 -13.57
CA VAL A 189 22.12 -0.88 -13.21
C VAL A 189 20.61 -0.81 -13.45
N ALA A 190 20.02 -1.86 -14.01
CA ALA A 190 18.59 -1.90 -14.29
C ALA A 190 17.75 -1.88 -13.00
N GLU A 191 16.52 -1.40 -13.09
CA GLU A 191 15.53 -1.50 -12.03
C GLU A 191 15.33 -2.97 -11.60
N PRO A 192 15.29 -3.25 -10.29
CA PRO A 192 14.94 -4.59 -9.82
C PRO A 192 13.43 -4.85 -10.02
N GLY A 193 13.05 -6.11 -10.24
CA GLY A 193 11.64 -6.49 -10.31
C GLY A 193 10.89 -6.25 -8.99
N ALA A 194 9.57 -6.15 -9.06
CA ALA A 194 8.72 -5.97 -7.88
C ALA A 194 8.85 -7.13 -6.88
N SER A 195 8.61 -6.87 -5.60
CA SER A 195 8.61 -7.93 -4.59
C SER A 195 7.53 -8.97 -4.89
N LEU A 196 6.33 -8.53 -5.24
CA LEU A 196 5.21 -9.36 -5.67
C LEU A 196 4.15 -8.49 -6.35
N GLU A 197 3.74 -8.85 -7.56
CA GLU A 197 2.72 -8.16 -8.34
C GLU A 197 1.91 -9.19 -9.14
N LEU A 198 0.63 -8.91 -9.35
CA LEU A 198 -0.25 -9.69 -10.22
C LEU A 198 -0.70 -8.84 -11.40
N THR A 199 -0.45 -9.30 -12.62
CA THR A 199 -0.71 -8.51 -13.83
C THR A 199 -1.47 -9.32 -14.91
N PRO A 200 -2.60 -8.80 -15.44
CA PRO A 200 -3.31 -7.61 -14.95
C PRO A 200 -3.95 -7.87 -13.58
N PRO A 201 -4.23 -6.83 -12.78
CA PRO A 201 -4.89 -6.98 -11.49
C PRO A 201 -6.40 -7.26 -11.63
N GLN A 202 -6.98 -7.07 -12.81
CA GLN A 202 -8.37 -7.42 -13.10
C GLN A 202 -8.51 -8.09 -14.47
N VAL A 203 -9.33 -9.13 -14.54
CA VAL A 203 -9.72 -9.85 -15.76
C VAL A 203 -11.23 -9.98 -15.84
N SER A 204 -11.77 -10.22 -17.05
CA SER A 204 -13.20 -10.40 -17.22
C SER A 204 -13.57 -11.48 -18.24
N GLY A 205 -14.81 -11.98 -18.17
CA GLY A 205 -15.30 -13.01 -19.08
C GLY A 205 -16.73 -13.43 -18.79
N GLN A 206 -17.09 -14.65 -19.21
CA GLN A 206 -18.45 -15.21 -19.05
C GLN A 206 -18.45 -16.45 -18.15
N PRO A 207 -19.60 -16.78 -17.51
CA PRO A 207 -19.79 -18.04 -16.80
C PRO A 207 -19.39 -19.27 -17.63
N GLY A 208 -18.77 -20.26 -16.98
CA GLY A 208 -18.31 -21.51 -17.61
C GLY A 208 -16.95 -21.41 -18.31
N GLN A 209 -16.30 -20.24 -18.28
CA GLN A 209 -14.97 -20.02 -18.86
C GLN A 209 -13.85 -20.16 -17.81
N ILE A 210 -12.64 -20.38 -18.34
CA ILE A 210 -11.38 -20.18 -17.61
C ILE A 210 -10.87 -18.79 -18.03
N ILE A 211 -10.89 -17.83 -17.10
CA ILE A 211 -10.67 -16.41 -17.35
C ILE A 211 -9.27 -16.01 -16.85
N GLY A 212 -8.48 -15.37 -17.70
CA GLY A 212 -7.09 -15.01 -17.45
C GLY A 212 -6.29 -14.87 -18.76
N PRO A 213 -4.95 -14.92 -18.71
CA PRO A 213 -4.12 -15.16 -17.52
C PRO A 213 -3.95 -13.92 -16.63
N VAL A 214 -3.77 -14.17 -15.32
CA VAL A 214 -3.15 -13.24 -14.36
C VAL A 214 -1.74 -13.77 -14.07
N THR A 215 -0.71 -13.00 -14.41
CA THR A 215 0.69 -13.42 -14.28
C THR A 215 1.25 -13.02 -12.92
N VAL A 216 1.94 -13.94 -12.26
CA VAL A 216 2.70 -13.69 -11.01
C VAL A 216 4.06 -13.11 -11.35
N ASN A 217 4.32 -11.87 -10.93
CA ASN A 217 5.64 -11.23 -11.02
C ASN A 217 6.23 -11.11 -9.60
N THR A 218 7.40 -11.69 -9.34
CA THR A 218 7.97 -11.68 -7.98
C THR A 218 9.48 -11.89 -7.97
N SER A 219 10.15 -11.34 -6.96
CA SER A 219 11.52 -11.67 -6.60
C SER A 219 11.63 -12.83 -5.60
N ALA A 220 10.52 -13.31 -5.04
CA ALA A 220 10.49 -14.39 -4.05
C ALA A 220 10.67 -15.77 -4.70
N ASP A 221 11.19 -16.73 -3.94
CA ASP A 221 11.36 -18.11 -4.38
C ASP A 221 10.01 -18.84 -4.57
N SER A 222 9.01 -18.47 -3.79
CA SER A 222 7.69 -19.11 -3.79
C SER A 222 6.58 -18.15 -3.39
N VAL A 223 5.43 -18.29 -4.06
CA VAL A 223 4.20 -17.54 -3.80
C VAL A 223 3.08 -18.53 -3.51
N PHE A 224 2.22 -18.21 -2.55
CA PHE A 224 1.00 -18.97 -2.26
C PHE A 224 -0.21 -18.16 -2.67
N VAL A 225 -1.18 -18.80 -3.31
CA VAL A 225 -2.37 -18.15 -3.86
C VAL A 225 -3.59 -18.68 -3.14
N ALA A 226 -4.41 -17.76 -2.63
CA ALA A 226 -5.67 -18.08 -1.97
C ALA A 226 -6.83 -17.35 -2.65
N PRO A 227 -7.88 -18.05 -3.12
CA PRO A 227 -9.12 -17.41 -3.52
C PRO A 227 -9.78 -16.77 -2.30
N ASP A 228 -10.48 -15.65 -2.49
CA ASP A 228 -11.18 -14.99 -1.41
C ASP A 228 -12.45 -15.78 -0.99
N ALA A 229 -13.07 -15.37 0.13
CA ALA A 229 -14.26 -16.06 0.62
C ALA A 229 -15.42 -15.99 -0.40
N SER A 230 -15.53 -14.88 -1.13
CA SER A 230 -16.56 -14.69 -2.16
C SER A 230 -16.36 -15.68 -3.32
N ALA A 231 -15.12 -15.87 -3.78
CA ALA A 231 -14.76 -16.85 -4.79
C ALA A 231 -15.20 -18.27 -4.36
N ALA A 232 -14.85 -18.66 -3.14
CA ALA A 232 -15.18 -19.99 -2.62
C ALA A 232 -16.69 -20.22 -2.49
N GLU A 233 -17.46 -19.22 -2.06
CA GLU A 233 -18.92 -19.30 -1.95
C GLU A 233 -19.61 -19.42 -3.32
N GLN A 234 -19.04 -18.79 -4.35
CA GLN A 234 -19.53 -18.82 -5.73
C GLN A 234 -19.00 -20.02 -6.52
N GLY A 235 -18.15 -20.87 -5.93
CA GLY A 235 -17.56 -22.02 -6.59
C GLY A 235 -16.48 -21.66 -7.62
N VAL A 236 -15.96 -20.43 -7.57
CA VAL A 236 -14.82 -20.00 -8.39
C VAL A 236 -13.54 -20.61 -7.82
N THR A 237 -12.69 -21.10 -8.70
CA THR A 237 -11.44 -21.77 -8.33
C THR A 237 -10.27 -21.23 -9.13
N ILE A 238 -9.06 -21.33 -8.57
CA ILE A 238 -7.84 -20.92 -9.27
C ILE A 238 -7.21 -22.15 -9.92
N VAL A 239 -6.91 -22.02 -11.22
CA VAL A 239 -6.34 -23.10 -12.04
C VAL A 239 -5.12 -22.60 -12.81
N ASP A 240 -4.29 -23.54 -13.25
CA ASP A 240 -3.17 -23.27 -14.16
C ASP A 240 -3.62 -23.23 -15.63
N VAL A 241 -2.67 -23.03 -16.55
CA VAL A 241 -2.88 -23.02 -18.01
C VAL A 241 -3.49 -24.33 -18.56
N ASN A 242 -3.35 -25.44 -17.84
CA ASN A 242 -3.92 -26.74 -18.21
C ASN A 242 -5.31 -26.97 -17.61
N GLY A 243 -5.82 -26.04 -16.80
CA GLY A 243 -7.07 -26.18 -16.05
C GLY A 243 -6.92 -27.08 -14.81
N GLU A 244 -5.70 -27.31 -14.32
CA GLU A 244 -5.45 -28.04 -13.08
C GLU A 244 -5.55 -27.10 -11.88
N TYR A 245 -6.23 -27.55 -10.82
CA TYR A 245 -6.43 -26.76 -9.61
C TYR A 245 -5.12 -26.42 -8.91
N ILE A 246 -4.95 -25.15 -8.56
CA ILE A 246 -3.87 -24.68 -7.70
C ILE A 246 -4.44 -24.58 -6.27
N THR A 247 -3.90 -25.37 -5.35
CA THR A 247 -4.32 -25.35 -3.95
C THR A 247 -3.55 -24.31 -3.14
N GLU A 248 -4.11 -23.84 -2.03
CA GLU A 248 -3.49 -22.80 -1.17
C GLU A 248 -2.12 -23.21 -0.60
N ASP A 249 -1.84 -24.51 -0.49
CA ASP A 249 -0.57 -25.07 -0.02
C ASP A 249 0.43 -25.37 -1.15
N GLN A 250 0.03 -25.17 -2.41
CA GLN A 250 0.88 -25.36 -3.57
C GLN A 250 1.63 -24.05 -3.89
N PRO A 251 2.98 -24.03 -3.80
CA PRO A 251 3.74 -22.87 -4.19
C PRO A 251 3.75 -22.71 -5.71
N VAL A 252 3.59 -21.46 -6.16
CA VAL A 252 3.82 -21.02 -7.54
C VAL A 252 5.07 -20.15 -7.61
N SER A 253 5.60 -19.96 -8.83
CA SER A 253 6.84 -19.23 -9.06
C SER A 253 6.62 -17.97 -9.89
N ASN A 254 7.63 -17.12 -9.97
CA ASN A 254 7.66 -16.02 -10.93
C ASN A 254 7.35 -16.50 -12.36
N GLY A 255 6.47 -15.79 -13.05
CA GLY A 255 5.98 -16.10 -14.39
C GLY A 255 4.86 -17.14 -14.45
N THR A 256 4.35 -17.65 -13.32
CA THR A 256 3.17 -18.51 -13.33
C THR A 256 1.94 -17.73 -13.78
N GLU A 257 1.22 -18.27 -14.75
CA GLU A 257 -0.09 -17.77 -15.21
C GLU A 257 -1.21 -18.45 -14.40
N LEU A 258 -2.00 -17.63 -13.71
CA LEU A 258 -3.16 -18.01 -12.92
C LEU A 258 -4.43 -17.71 -13.71
N TYR A 259 -5.45 -18.55 -13.53
CA TYR A 259 -6.76 -18.34 -14.15
C TYR A 259 -7.88 -18.59 -13.15
N PHE A 260 -8.96 -17.84 -13.30
CA PHE A 260 -10.21 -18.07 -12.58
C PHE A 260 -11.09 -19.03 -13.39
N SER A 261 -11.43 -20.18 -12.83
CA SER A 261 -12.43 -21.09 -13.39
C SER A 261 -13.80 -20.78 -12.79
N VAL A 262 -14.68 -20.18 -13.59
CA VAL A 262 -16.02 -19.74 -13.17
C VAL A 262 -17.07 -20.80 -13.56
N PRO A 263 -17.97 -21.22 -12.65
CA PRO A 263 -19.04 -22.18 -12.96
C PRO A 263 -19.97 -21.71 -14.08
N GLU A 264 -20.51 -22.64 -14.88
CA GLU A 264 -21.43 -22.34 -15.99
C GLU A 264 -22.77 -21.74 -15.52
N ASP A 265 -23.22 -22.12 -14.32
CA ASP A 265 -24.46 -21.65 -13.70
C ASP A 265 -24.27 -20.48 -12.73
N ALA A 266 -23.07 -19.88 -12.70
CA ALA A 266 -22.80 -18.70 -11.90
C ALA A 266 -23.68 -17.52 -12.37
N ALA A 267 -24.33 -16.86 -11.42
CA ALA A 267 -24.94 -15.55 -11.67
C ALA A 267 -23.85 -14.50 -11.89
N ASP A 268 -24.19 -13.37 -12.50
CA ASP A 268 -23.26 -12.25 -12.70
C ASP A 268 -22.60 -11.85 -11.38
N GLY A 269 -21.30 -11.65 -11.39
CA GLY A 269 -20.56 -11.47 -10.16
C GLY A 269 -19.09 -11.17 -10.36
N SER A 270 -18.41 -11.08 -9.23
CA SER A 270 -16.96 -10.92 -9.15
C SER A 270 -16.39 -11.75 -8.02
N ALA A 271 -15.11 -12.06 -8.12
CA ALA A 271 -14.35 -12.83 -7.16
C ALA A 271 -12.89 -12.37 -7.20
N SER A 272 -12.16 -12.62 -6.12
CA SER A 272 -10.75 -12.24 -6.03
C SER A 272 -9.86 -13.38 -5.57
N LEU A 273 -8.56 -13.17 -5.74
CA LEU A 273 -7.51 -13.98 -5.14
C LEU A 273 -6.48 -13.08 -4.48
N THR A 274 -5.77 -13.63 -3.50
CA THR A 274 -4.60 -13.01 -2.89
C THR A 274 -3.39 -13.91 -3.11
N ALA A 275 -2.34 -13.34 -3.68
CA ALA A 275 -1.01 -13.93 -3.67
C ALA A 275 -0.24 -13.42 -2.45
N THR A 276 0.47 -14.32 -1.77
CA THR A 276 1.34 -13.99 -0.63
C THR A 276 2.71 -14.61 -0.82
N ALA A 277 3.75 -13.84 -0.54
CA ALA A 277 5.13 -14.31 -0.55
C ALA A 277 5.87 -13.77 0.68
N THR A 278 6.89 -14.50 1.14
CA THR A 278 7.84 -13.99 2.13
C THR A 278 9.18 -13.81 1.45
N SER A 279 9.65 -12.58 1.38
CA SER A 279 10.93 -12.22 0.76
C SER A 279 11.43 -10.90 1.31
N GLN A 280 12.71 -10.61 1.09
CA GLN A 280 13.20 -9.25 1.13
C GLN A 280 12.67 -8.50 -0.08
N VAL A 281 12.27 -7.24 0.13
CA VAL A 281 11.98 -6.35 -0.97
C VAL A 281 13.30 -6.04 -1.67
N PRO A 282 13.37 -6.10 -3.00
CA PRO A 282 14.61 -5.85 -3.71
C PRO A 282 15.16 -4.43 -3.48
N VAL A 283 16.45 -4.33 -3.16
CA VAL A 283 17.17 -3.04 -3.08
C VAL A 283 17.01 -2.30 -4.41
N GLY A 284 16.64 -1.02 -4.36
CA GLY A 284 16.40 -0.18 -5.54
C GLY A 284 14.92 0.02 -5.90
N ARG A 285 13.98 -0.67 -5.25
CA ARG A 285 12.54 -0.37 -5.40
C ARG A 285 12.17 0.97 -4.78
N ALA A 286 11.31 1.72 -5.46
CA ALA A 286 10.82 3.01 -4.98
C ALA A 286 9.59 2.83 -4.07
N PHE A 287 9.34 3.81 -3.22
CA PHE A 287 8.20 3.86 -2.30
C PHE A 287 7.63 5.28 -2.30
N THR A 288 6.34 5.41 -2.59
CA THR A 288 5.61 6.69 -2.61
C THR A 288 4.48 6.67 -1.58
N GLY A 289 4.01 7.85 -1.19
CA GLY A 289 2.88 7.99 -0.27
C GLY A 289 1.58 7.41 -0.86
N ILE A 290 0.76 6.77 0.00
CA ILE A 290 -0.56 6.25 -0.41
C ILE A 290 -1.60 7.37 -0.41
N ASP A 291 -1.90 7.93 0.77
CA ASP A 291 -3.00 8.89 0.97
C ASP A 291 -2.53 10.34 1.15
N THR A 292 -1.23 10.57 1.18
CA THR A 292 -0.64 11.87 1.51
C THR A 292 0.67 12.00 0.77
N ARG A 293 0.91 13.19 0.19
CA ARG A 293 2.20 13.51 -0.39
C ARG A 293 3.27 13.56 0.70
N THR A 294 4.35 12.84 0.47
CA THR A 294 5.53 12.73 1.34
C THR A 294 6.70 12.39 0.43
N GLN A 295 7.92 12.69 0.87
CA GLN A 295 9.10 12.47 0.03
C GLN A 295 9.14 11.05 -0.54
N THR A 296 9.46 10.91 -1.82
CA THR A 296 9.69 9.60 -2.40
C THR A 296 10.95 8.96 -1.80
N MET A 297 10.84 7.66 -1.51
CA MET A 297 11.90 6.87 -0.87
C MET A 297 12.40 5.78 -1.82
N ILE A 298 13.66 5.38 -1.68
CA ILE A 298 14.23 4.22 -2.40
C ILE A 298 14.82 3.21 -1.42
N LEU A 299 14.55 1.93 -1.63
CA LEU A 299 14.96 0.87 -0.72
C LEU A 299 16.47 0.61 -0.78
N ALA A 300 17.10 0.65 0.39
CA ALA A 300 18.52 0.36 0.60
C ALA A 300 18.77 -0.96 1.36
N GLY A 301 17.72 -1.55 1.92
CA GLY A 301 17.77 -2.89 2.51
C GLY A 301 16.47 -3.21 3.27
N SER A 302 16.17 -4.49 3.44
CA SER A 302 14.99 -4.93 4.20
C SER A 302 15.28 -6.15 5.05
N SER A 303 14.48 -6.37 6.08
CA SER A 303 14.29 -7.72 6.64
C SER A 303 13.43 -8.56 5.70
N ASP A 304 13.34 -9.86 5.99
CA ASP A 304 12.30 -10.69 5.38
C ASP A 304 10.93 -10.17 5.84
N SER A 305 10.03 -9.94 4.89
CA SER A 305 8.66 -9.51 5.15
C SER A 305 7.67 -10.26 4.27
N SER A 306 6.44 -10.40 4.76
CA SER A 306 5.30 -10.83 3.98
C SER A 306 4.87 -9.71 3.04
N VAL A 307 4.79 -10.02 1.76
CA VAL A 307 4.25 -9.13 0.72
C VAL A 307 3.03 -9.80 0.09
N THR A 308 2.03 -8.99 -0.25
CA THR A 308 0.77 -9.47 -0.81
C THR A 308 0.46 -8.75 -2.12
N ALA A 309 -0.22 -9.45 -3.02
CA ALA A 309 -0.81 -8.85 -4.22
C ALA A 309 -2.22 -9.41 -4.46
N GLY A 310 -3.15 -8.54 -4.88
CA GLY A 310 -4.53 -8.90 -5.23
C GLY A 310 -4.77 -9.00 -6.74
N ALA A 311 -5.68 -9.87 -7.15
CA ALA A 311 -6.26 -9.85 -8.49
C ALA A 311 -7.71 -10.30 -8.46
N SER A 312 -8.56 -9.70 -9.29
CA SER A 312 -9.97 -10.07 -9.41
C SER A 312 -10.41 -10.46 -10.81
N VAL A 313 -11.53 -11.17 -10.82
CA VAL A 313 -12.29 -11.47 -12.01
C VAL A 313 -13.70 -10.91 -11.89
N SER A 314 -14.21 -10.35 -12.98
CA SER A 314 -15.61 -9.98 -13.16
C SER A 314 -16.22 -10.81 -14.29
N TRP A 315 -17.43 -11.31 -14.10
CA TRP A 315 -18.12 -12.05 -15.15
C TRP A 315 -19.59 -11.70 -15.25
N ALA A 316 -20.11 -11.79 -16.47
CA ALA A 316 -21.52 -11.55 -16.75
C ALA A 316 -22.05 -12.55 -17.79
N ALA A 317 -23.32 -12.90 -17.65
CA ALA A 317 -24.05 -13.79 -18.54
C ALA A 317 -24.19 -13.18 -19.94
N PRO A 318 -24.41 -14.01 -20.98
CA PRO A 318 -24.62 -13.52 -22.35
C PRO A 318 -25.73 -12.45 -22.44
N GLY A 319 -25.48 -11.42 -23.24
CA GLY A 319 -26.31 -10.23 -23.36
C GLY A 319 -25.97 -9.10 -22.37
N GLN A 320 -24.89 -9.25 -21.60
CA GLN A 320 -24.40 -8.25 -20.64
C GLN A 320 -22.90 -7.95 -20.87
N PRO A 321 -22.45 -6.72 -20.59
CA PRO A 321 -21.02 -6.40 -20.66
C PRO A 321 -20.28 -7.10 -19.51
N ALA A 322 -19.14 -7.73 -19.82
CA ALA A 322 -18.25 -8.32 -18.83
C ALA A 322 -16.96 -7.51 -18.84
N VAL A 323 -16.73 -6.71 -17.79
CA VAL A 323 -15.74 -5.64 -17.81
C VAL A 323 -14.73 -5.80 -16.70
N ALA A 324 -13.47 -5.64 -17.06
CA ALA A 324 -12.36 -5.42 -16.14
C ALA A 324 -11.87 -3.99 -16.30
N VAL A 325 -11.65 -3.29 -15.18
CA VAL A 325 -11.12 -1.93 -15.18
C VAL A 325 -9.85 -1.90 -14.34
N ASN A 326 -8.77 -1.38 -14.90
CA ASN A 326 -7.51 -1.19 -14.20
C ASN A 326 -7.09 0.29 -14.26
N ALA A 327 -6.34 0.73 -13.26
CA ALA A 327 -5.73 2.06 -13.22
C ALA A 327 -4.21 1.92 -13.07
N VAL A 328 -3.44 2.77 -13.74
CA VAL A 328 -1.98 2.86 -13.60
C VAL A 328 -1.56 4.31 -13.58
N GLU A 329 -0.75 4.71 -12.61
CA GLU A 329 -0.14 6.04 -12.60
C GLU A 329 0.91 6.19 -13.70
N LYS A 330 0.78 7.24 -14.51
CA LYS A 330 1.62 7.53 -15.65
C LYS A 330 2.31 8.87 -15.48
N CYS A 331 3.50 8.85 -14.90
CA CYS A 331 4.28 10.07 -14.72
C CYS A 331 4.63 10.75 -16.05
N ALA A 332 4.93 9.98 -17.10
CA ALA A 332 5.22 10.50 -18.44
C ALA A 332 4.06 11.31 -19.04
N GLU A 333 2.83 10.85 -18.80
CA GLU A 333 1.62 11.44 -19.37
C GLU A 333 0.94 12.46 -18.43
N GLY A 334 1.37 12.54 -17.17
CA GLY A 334 0.84 13.48 -16.17
C GLY A 334 -0.58 13.10 -15.73
N GLY A 335 -0.79 11.85 -15.33
CA GLY A 335 -2.11 11.41 -14.90
C GLY A 335 -2.22 9.94 -14.54
N VAL A 336 -3.46 9.45 -14.50
CA VAL A 336 -3.79 8.05 -14.23
C VAL A 336 -4.42 7.46 -15.48
N GLU A 337 -3.77 6.45 -16.07
CA GLU A 337 -4.33 5.69 -17.18
C GLU A 337 -5.35 4.69 -16.67
N ILE A 338 -6.61 4.89 -17.05
CA ILE A 338 -7.67 3.92 -16.88
C ILE A 338 -7.74 3.04 -18.12
N THR A 339 -7.59 1.74 -17.95
CA THR A 339 -7.83 0.75 -19.01
C THR A 339 -9.07 -0.05 -18.66
N ALA A 340 -10.09 0.01 -19.52
CA ALA A 340 -11.26 -0.83 -19.41
C ALA A 340 -11.29 -1.83 -20.58
N THR A 341 -11.53 -3.10 -20.25
CA THR A 341 -11.55 -4.23 -21.20
C THR A 341 -12.89 -4.93 -21.07
N ASN A 342 -13.60 -5.10 -22.20
CA ASN A 342 -14.92 -5.73 -22.24
C ASN A 342 -14.86 -7.07 -22.96
N GLU A 343 -14.82 -8.17 -22.22
CA GLU A 343 -14.86 -9.54 -22.74
C GLU A 343 -16.31 -10.08 -22.89
N GLY A 344 -17.31 -9.20 -22.72
CA GLY A 344 -18.72 -9.51 -22.95
C GLY A 344 -19.11 -9.53 -24.44
N ASP A 345 -20.42 -9.68 -24.71
CA ASP A 345 -20.98 -9.76 -26.07
C ASP A 345 -21.85 -8.54 -26.46
N VAL A 346 -21.94 -7.55 -25.58
CA VAL A 346 -22.60 -6.26 -25.81
C VAL A 346 -21.69 -5.10 -25.41
N PRO A 347 -21.89 -3.89 -25.96
CA PRO A 347 -21.08 -2.72 -25.58
C PRO A 347 -21.25 -2.34 -24.11
N PHE A 348 -20.17 -1.84 -23.51
CA PHE A 348 -20.16 -1.19 -22.20
C PHE A 348 -20.04 0.32 -22.38
N THR A 349 -20.89 1.10 -21.70
CA THR A 349 -20.83 2.56 -21.73
C THR A 349 -20.63 3.08 -20.32
N PHE A 350 -19.69 3.99 -20.13
CA PHE A 350 -19.43 4.65 -18.85
C PHE A 350 -19.13 6.14 -19.05
N GLU A 351 -19.20 6.89 -17.95
CA GLU A 351 -18.77 8.28 -17.90
C GLU A 351 -17.44 8.38 -17.14
N LEU A 352 -16.51 9.18 -17.66
CA LEU A 352 -15.23 9.48 -17.02
C LEU A 352 -14.89 10.94 -17.33
N ASP A 353 -14.61 11.73 -16.29
CA ASP A 353 -14.37 13.18 -16.39
C ASP A 353 -15.44 13.96 -17.19
N GLY A 354 -16.71 13.55 -17.05
CA GLY A 354 -17.84 14.18 -17.75
C GLY A 354 -17.94 13.85 -19.25
N GLU A 355 -17.08 12.97 -19.76
CA GLU A 355 -17.14 12.44 -21.12
C GLU A 355 -17.70 11.01 -21.12
N SER A 356 -18.46 10.66 -22.17
CA SER A 356 -19.02 9.33 -22.32
C SER A 356 -18.14 8.48 -23.22
N TYR A 357 -17.81 7.28 -22.75
CA TYR A 357 -16.98 6.29 -23.41
C TYR A 357 -17.80 5.04 -23.71
N GLU A 358 -17.58 4.43 -24.87
CA GLU A 358 -18.22 3.17 -25.28
C GLU A 358 -17.14 2.17 -25.70
N ILE A 359 -17.11 1.01 -25.03
CA ILE A 359 -16.20 -0.09 -25.32
C ILE A 359 -17.01 -1.21 -25.94
N ALA A 360 -16.74 -1.50 -27.21
CA ALA A 360 -17.39 -2.59 -27.91
C ALA A 360 -17.00 -3.96 -27.30
N ALA A 361 -17.82 -4.97 -27.60
CA ALA A 361 -17.54 -6.35 -27.20
C ALA A 361 -16.20 -6.83 -27.76
N GLY A 362 -15.37 -7.42 -26.89
CA GLY A 362 -14.02 -7.92 -27.20
C GLY A 362 -12.97 -6.83 -27.41
N GLU A 363 -13.26 -5.58 -27.07
CA GLU A 363 -12.33 -4.46 -27.20
C GLU A 363 -11.83 -3.96 -25.84
N SER A 364 -10.72 -3.25 -25.88
CA SER A 364 -10.12 -2.57 -24.72
C SER A 364 -9.82 -1.12 -25.08
N GLN A 365 -10.03 -0.21 -24.14
CA GLN A 365 -9.73 1.21 -24.32
C GLN A 365 -9.01 1.76 -23.08
N ALA A 366 -7.91 2.48 -23.35
CA ALA A 366 -7.15 3.23 -22.35
C ALA A 366 -7.44 4.73 -22.47
N VAL A 367 -7.62 5.39 -21.33
CA VAL A 367 -7.85 6.83 -21.21
C VAL A 367 -7.01 7.36 -20.05
N VAL A 368 -6.18 8.38 -20.32
CA VAL A 368 -5.44 9.07 -19.26
C VAL A 368 -6.31 10.17 -18.68
N VAL A 369 -6.62 10.05 -17.39
CA VAL A 369 -7.23 11.12 -16.60
C VAL A 369 -6.12 12.04 -16.11
N PRO A 370 -6.08 13.31 -16.53
CA PRO A 370 -5.05 14.25 -16.09
C PRO A 370 -5.11 14.46 -14.57
N VAL A 371 -3.97 14.36 -13.91
CA VAL A 371 -3.82 14.63 -12.46
C VAL A 371 -2.56 15.45 -12.29
N GLU A 372 -2.63 16.56 -11.55
CA GLU A 372 -1.45 17.40 -11.29
C GLU A 372 -0.48 16.70 -10.32
N ASN A 373 0.83 16.96 -10.46
CA ASN A 373 1.81 16.42 -9.52
C ASN A 373 1.52 16.89 -8.07
N GLY A 374 1.56 15.95 -7.14
CA GLY A 374 1.18 16.13 -5.73
C GLY A 374 -0.32 16.19 -5.46
N GLN A 375 -1.18 16.06 -6.48
CA GLN A 375 -2.62 16.11 -6.31
C GLN A 375 -3.16 14.74 -5.88
N ALA A 376 -3.97 14.74 -4.81
CA ALA A 376 -4.80 13.59 -4.47
C ALA A 376 -5.94 13.43 -5.48
N TYR A 377 -6.21 12.20 -5.89
CA TYR A 377 -7.26 11.88 -6.84
C TYR A 377 -8.17 10.76 -6.31
N GLU A 378 -9.41 10.78 -6.79
CA GLU A 378 -10.39 9.71 -6.66
C GLU A 378 -11.09 9.62 -8.02
N ILE A 379 -10.93 8.49 -8.69
CA ILE A 379 -11.49 8.22 -10.02
C ILE A 379 -12.51 7.10 -9.86
N THR A 380 -13.76 7.40 -10.20
CA THR A 380 -14.89 6.50 -10.02
C THR A 380 -15.49 6.12 -11.36
N ILE A 381 -15.68 4.82 -11.58
CA ILE A 381 -16.32 4.26 -12.77
C ILE A 381 -17.45 3.34 -12.32
N GLU A 382 -18.67 3.62 -12.79
CA GLU A 382 -19.84 2.82 -12.46
C GLU A 382 -19.68 1.37 -12.93
N ASN A 383 -20.13 0.43 -12.10
CA ASN A 383 -20.00 -0.99 -12.40
C ASN A 383 -20.94 -1.41 -13.55
N ALA A 384 -20.46 -2.30 -14.41
CA ALA A 384 -21.25 -2.94 -15.46
C ALA A 384 -22.39 -3.81 -14.88
N ILE A 385 -22.18 -4.40 -13.69
CA ILE A 385 -23.14 -5.26 -13.00
C ILE A 385 -24.10 -4.38 -12.19
N GLU A 386 -25.41 -4.50 -12.46
CA GLU A 386 -26.43 -3.70 -11.78
C GLU A 386 -26.42 -3.94 -10.26
N GLY A 387 -26.20 -2.85 -9.50
CA GLY A 387 -26.19 -2.88 -8.04
C GLY A 387 -24.87 -3.35 -7.40
N ALA A 388 -23.84 -3.63 -8.20
CA ALA A 388 -22.48 -3.79 -7.70
C ALA A 388 -21.86 -2.41 -7.37
N GLU A 389 -20.89 -2.41 -6.45
CA GLU A 389 -20.15 -1.21 -6.09
C GLU A 389 -19.32 -0.70 -7.28
N PRO A 390 -19.18 0.62 -7.45
CA PRO A 390 -18.36 1.20 -8.51
C PRO A 390 -16.88 0.85 -8.31
N TRP A 391 -16.12 0.86 -9.40
CA TRP A 391 -14.67 0.87 -9.31
C TRP A 391 -14.21 2.25 -8.84
N VAL A 392 -13.48 2.29 -7.73
CA VAL A 392 -12.95 3.51 -7.12
C VAL A 392 -11.44 3.38 -7.01
N PHE A 393 -10.71 4.22 -7.74
CA PHE A 393 -9.25 4.29 -7.70
C PHE A 393 -8.83 5.58 -7.04
N SER A 394 -8.07 5.51 -5.95
CA SER A 394 -7.60 6.69 -5.22
C SER A 394 -6.11 6.64 -4.94
N GLY A 395 -5.50 7.81 -4.81
CA GLY A 395 -4.09 7.96 -4.51
C GLY A 395 -3.63 9.41 -4.57
N VAL A 396 -2.31 9.61 -4.55
CA VAL A 396 -1.65 10.90 -4.77
C VAL A 396 -0.62 10.69 -5.88
N LEU A 397 -0.72 11.46 -6.96
CA LEU A 397 0.26 11.39 -8.05
C LEU A 397 1.57 12.05 -7.57
N ASP A 398 2.66 11.30 -7.48
CA ASP A 398 3.96 11.79 -6.97
C ASP A 398 5.09 11.46 -7.95
N CYS A 399 5.13 12.26 -9.01
CA CYS A 399 5.95 12.01 -10.20
C CYS A 399 7.13 12.96 -10.36
N GLU A 400 7.13 14.07 -9.64
CA GLU A 400 8.20 15.05 -9.68
C GLU A 400 8.54 15.47 -8.25
N THR A 401 9.83 15.74 -8.04
CA THR A 401 10.33 16.30 -6.79
C THR A 401 9.59 17.59 -6.42
N GLY A 402 9.27 17.78 -5.15
CA GLY A 402 8.43 18.91 -4.73
C GLY A 402 9.11 20.28 -4.71
N ASP A 403 8.39 21.25 -4.18
CA ASP A 403 8.87 22.59 -3.83
C ASP A 403 8.33 23.06 -2.46
N ASP A 404 7.93 22.11 -1.61
CA ASP A 404 7.12 22.33 -0.40
C ASP A 404 7.89 22.89 0.81
N GLY A 405 9.14 23.29 0.59
CA GLY A 405 10.07 23.72 1.63
C GLY A 405 11.17 22.69 1.92
N GLY A 406 11.02 21.45 1.42
CA GLY A 406 12.05 20.41 1.47
C GLY A 406 12.24 19.78 2.85
N GLN A 407 13.40 19.14 3.02
CA GLN A 407 13.80 18.50 4.28
C GLN A 407 13.76 19.49 5.47
N GLU A 408 13.51 18.99 6.68
CA GLU A 408 13.66 19.81 7.89
C GLU A 408 15.14 20.19 8.11
N GLN A 409 15.41 21.49 8.20
CA GLN A 409 16.76 22.01 8.44
C GLN A 409 17.19 21.75 9.89
N ILE A 410 18.45 21.38 10.07
CA ILE A 410 19.07 21.33 11.39
C ILE A 410 19.48 22.76 11.77
N ASP A 411 18.90 23.31 12.84
CA ASP A 411 19.44 24.53 13.45
C ASP A 411 20.64 24.16 14.34
N GLU A 412 21.85 24.43 13.85
CA GLU A 412 23.10 24.18 14.58
C GLU A 412 23.21 24.98 15.90
N ASN A 413 22.33 25.98 16.11
CA ASN A 413 22.28 26.76 17.35
C ASN A 413 21.24 26.24 18.35
N GLU A 414 20.47 25.22 18.00
CA GLU A 414 19.48 24.60 18.89
C GLU A 414 20.10 23.40 19.63
N PRO A 415 19.98 23.30 20.97
CA PRO A 415 20.55 22.17 21.71
C PRO A 415 19.92 20.85 21.25
N ALA A 416 20.75 19.85 20.94
CA ALA A 416 20.31 18.51 20.52
C ALA A 416 19.20 17.96 21.45
N PRO A 417 18.10 17.40 20.90
CA PRO A 417 17.05 16.81 21.72
C PRO A 417 17.63 15.63 22.53
N ALA A 418 17.41 15.64 23.83
CA ALA A 418 17.90 14.60 24.72
C ALA A 418 17.22 13.25 24.38
N SER A 419 18.02 12.27 23.96
CA SER A 419 17.59 10.87 23.88
C SER A 419 17.10 10.40 25.25
N THR A 420 15.79 10.23 25.41
CA THR A 420 15.17 9.75 26.65
C THR A 420 15.36 8.24 26.80
N GLY A 421 16.48 7.84 27.38
CA GLY A 421 16.61 6.56 28.09
C GLY A 421 16.10 6.70 29.53
N GLY A 422 15.19 5.82 29.95
CA GLY A 422 14.39 5.98 31.16
C GLY A 422 15.09 5.69 32.49
N GLU A 423 14.51 6.23 33.57
CA GLU A 423 14.26 5.56 34.85
C GLU A 423 13.25 6.43 35.64
N SER A 424 12.26 5.79 36.24
CA SER A 424 11.13 6.32 37.01
C SER A 424 11.49 7.11 38.27
N ASP A 425 10.75 8.19 38.56
CA ASP A 425 10.09 8.35 39.88
C ASP A 425 8.95 9.39 39.92
N SER A 426 7.87 8.96 40.59
CA SER A 426 6.82 9.67 41.32
C SER A 426 6.29 11.06 40.90
N ASP A 427 5.02 11.02 40.49
CA ASP A 427 3.86 11.73 41.08
C ASP A 427 3.62 13.24 40.79
N THR A 428 2.34 13.51 40.56
CA THR A 428 1.61 14.80 40.54
C THR A 428 1.64 15.68 39.28
N ASP A 429 0.62 15.45 38.44
CA ASP A 429 -0.41 16.40 37.98
C ASP A 429 -0.01 17.89 37.85
N LEU A 430 -0.14 18.44 36.63
CA LEU A 430 -0.94 19.64 36.35
C LEU A 430 -1.12 19.81 34.84
N ALA A 431 -2.37 19.78 34.41
CA ALA A 431 -2.84 20.31 33.15
C ALA A 431 -2.60 21.82 33.08
N GLU A 432 -1.97 22.32 32.00
CA GLU A 432 -2.26 23.63 31.42
C GLU A 432 -1.59 23.78 30.03
N THR A 433 -2.32 23.46 28.95
CA THR A 433 -2.24 24.28 27.74
C THR A 433 -3.63 24.37 27.13
N GLY A 434 -4.13 25.61 27.07
CA GLY A 434 -5.30 25.97 26.29
C GLY A 434 -4.87 26.78 25.07
N SER A 435 -5.67 26.64 24.00
CA SER A 435 -5.86 27.50 22.82
C SER A 435 -5.66 26.67 21.54
N SER A 436 -6.62 26.49 20.63
CA SER A 436 -7.96 27.07 20.49
C SER A 436 -8.73 26.34 19.38
N GLY A 437 -10.05 26.13 19.56
CA GLY A 437 -10.98 25.99 18.43
C GLY A 437 -11.65 24.61 18.24
N GLY A 438 -12.49 24.16 19.17
CA GLY A 438 -13.42 23.04 18.93
C GLY A 438 -14.34 22.78 20.12
N ASN A 439 -15.66 22.76 19.89
CA ASN A 439 -16.69 22.64 20.93
C ASN A 439 -16.54 21.36 21.81
N PRO A 440 -16.30 21.47 23.13
CA PRO A 440 -16.02 20.32 24.01
C PRO A 440 -17.25 19.53 24.48
N ALA A 441 -18.44 19.78 23.91
CA ALA A 441 -19.68 19.14 24.34
C ALA A 441 -19.99 17.81 23.63
N LEU A 442 -19.20 17.39 22.63
CA LEU A 442 -19.53 16.24 21.78
C LEU A 442 -18.72 14.95 22.02
N ILE A 443 -17.63 14.97 22.80
CA ILE A 443 -16.68 13.83 22.88
C ILE A 443 -16.61 13.16 24.28
N GLY A 444 -17.46 13.57 25.22
CA GLY A 444 -17.48 12.97 26.59
C GLY A 444 -18.38 11.75 26.81
N GLY A 445 -19.09 11.25 25.79
CA GLY A 445 -20.30 10.44 26.00
C GLY A 445 -20.29 8.95 25.63
N ILE A 446 -19.26 8.44 24.93
CA ILE A 446 -19.36 7.12 24.28
C ILE A 446 -18.49 6.03 24.95
N ALA A 447 -17.45 6.39 25.69
CA ALA A 447 -16.54 5.41 26.29
C ALA A 447 -17.14 4.58 27.45
N VAL A 448 -18.13 5.12 28.18
CA VAL A 448 -18.72 4.43 29.35
C VAL A 448 -19.84 3.46 28.97
N ALA A 449 -20.46 3.60 27.80
CA ALA A 449 -21.53 2.71 27.35
C ALA A 449 -21.00 1.36 26.83
N LEU A 450 -19.83 1.33 26.18
CA LEU A 450 -19.26 0.12 25.60
C LEU A 450 -18.66 -0.85 26.64
N LEU A 451 -18.19 -0.34 27.79
CA LEU A 451 -17.67 -1.16 28.89
C LEU A 451 -18.78 -1.95 29.62
N VAL A 452 -20.00 -1.42 29.67
CA VAL A 452 -21.14 -2.12 30.31
C VAL A 452 -21.71 -3.21 29.40
N VAL A 453 -21.69 -3.00 28.08
CA VAL A 453 -22.16 -4.00 27.10
C VAL A 453 -21.16 -5.16 26.98
N GLY A 454 -19.85 -4.88 26.98
CA GLY A 454 -18.80 -5.90 26.93
C GLY A 454 -18.82 -6.86 28.13
N ALA A 455 -19.07 -6.35 29.34
CA ALA A 455 -19.17 -7.18 30.55
C ALA A 455 -20.40 -8.12 30.56
N GLY A 456 -21.48 -7.74 29.86
CA GLY A 456 -22.70 -8.55 29.75
C GLY A 456 -22.56 -9.79 28.86
N VAL A 457 -21.80 -9.69 27.78
CA VAL A 457 -21.63 -10.78 26.79
C VAL A 457 -20.72 -11.89 27.33
N VAL A 458 -19.63 -11.53 28.03
CA VAL A 458 -18.69 -12.50 28.61
C VAL A 458 -19.33 -13.34 29.71
N LEU A 459 -20.25 -12.76 30.50
CA LEU A 459 -20.98 -13.49 31.55
C LEU A 459 -22.07 -14.41 31.02
N PHE A 460 -22.61 -14.15 29.82
CA PHE A 460 -23.64 -15.00 29.21
C PHE A 460 -23.05 -16.24 28.52
N ILE A 461 -21.86 -16.11 27.91
CA ILE A 461 -21.15 -17.24 27.28
C ILE A 461 -20.65 -18.22 28.34
N ARG A 462 -20.17 -17.73 29.50
CA ARG A 462 -19.64 -18.59 30.58
C ARG A 462 -20.72 -19.40 31.32
N ARG A 463 -22.01 -19.05 31.16
CA ARG A 463 -23.15 -19.80 31.74
C ARG A 463 -23.71 -20.88 30.83
N ARG A 464 -23.35 -20.91 29.54
CA ARG A 464 -23.86 -21.90 28.58
C ARG A 464 -22.94 -23.12 28.42
N SER A 465 -21.70 -23.03 28.86
CA SER A 465 -20.71 -24.12 28.79
C SER A 465 -20.73 -25.09 29.99
N THR A 466 -21.64 -24.91 30.96
CA THR A 466 -21.77 -25.78 32.14
C THR A 466 -23.06 -26.61 32.17
N THR A 467 -23.79 -26.78 31.06
CA THR A 467 -25.04 -27.58 31.04
C THR A 467 -25.26 -28.32 29.72
N ALA A 468 -24.22 -29.00 29.22
CA ALA A 468 -24.33 -30.04 28.21
C ALA A 468 -23.25 -31.09 28.48
N GLY A 469 -23.58 -32.02 29.38
CA GLY A 469 -22.68 -33.05 29.87
C GLY A 469 -23.35 -33.95 30.90
N GLU A 470 -24.49 -34.55 30.53
CA GLU A 470 -24.93 -35.90 30.91
C GLU A 470 -26.06 -36.36 29.99
#